data_AF-A0A256IB16-F1
#
_entry.id   AF-A0A256IB16-F1
#
_cell.length_a   1.000
_cell.length_b   1.000
_cell.length_c   1.000
_cell.angle_alpha   90.00
_cell.angle_beta   90.00
_cell.angle_gamma   90.00
#
_symmetry.space_group_name_H-M   'P 1'
#
loop_
_entity.id
_entity.type
_entity.pdbx_description
1 polymer ?
#
loop_
_entity_poly.entity_id
_entity_poly.type
_entity_poly.pdbx_seq_one_letter_code
_entity_poly.pdbx_strand_id
1 'polypeptide(L)'
;MDRLRDRDTETLAEIAVEISPATTSRVIREDREWIALGAPDATVMEETWIDRPTAIAEIAGYRAAEPFLDDDAVRLAAARTNRMFLDRCPDCETELEQGVDMPCCGGYSGPGEEPAETLVCPACEVRLYTFEPA
;
A
#
# COMPACT_ATOMS: atom_id res chain seq x y z
N MET A 1 19.41 -13.46 -0.31
CA MET A 1 17.99 -13.10 -0.22
C MET A 1 17.73 -12.08 -1.31
N ASP A 2 16.91 -12.42 -2.31
CA ASP A 2 16.51 -11.44 -3.32
C ASP A 2 15.62 -10.40 -2.65
N ARG A 3 15.82 -9.12 -2.98
CA ARG A 3 15.01 -8.04 -2.39
C ARG A 3 13.61 -8.10 -3.01
N LEU A 4 12.59 -7.76 -2.23
CA LEU A 4 11.20 -7.74 -2.73
C LEU A 4 11.03 -6.85 -3.96
N ARG A 5 11.71 -5.70 -4.01
CA ARG A 5 11.71 -4.80 -5.17
C ARG A 5 12.33 -5.38 -6.44
N ASP A 6 13.14 -6.44 -6.32
CA ASP A 6 13.75 -7.12 -7.47
C ASP A 6 12.82 -8.23 -8.02
N ARG A 7 11.67 -8.49 -7.38
CA ARG A 7 10.64 -9.43 -7.84
C ARG A 7 9.68 -8.77 -8.81
N ASP A 8 9.15 -9.52 -9.77
CA ASP A 8 8.04 -9.04 -10.60
C ASP A 8 6.74 -8.87 -9.78
N THR A 9 5.79 -8.15 -10.35
CA THR A 9 4.53 -7.79 -9.66
C THR A 9 3.62 -9.01 -9.47
N GLU A 10 3.70 -10.01 -10.35
CA GLU A 10 3.04 -11.31 -10.17
C GLU A 10 3.50 -12.02 -8.89
N THR A 11 4.81 -12.14 -8.70
CA THR A 11 5.36 -12.76 -7.49
C THR A 11 4.96 -11.97 -6.24
N LEU A 12 4.93 -10.63 -6.32
CA LEU A 12 4.45 -9.81 -5.21
C LEU A 12 2.96 -10.04 -4.94
N ALA A 13 2.13 -10.23 -5.97
CA ALA A 13 0.71 -10.51 -5.83
C ALA A 13 0.45 -11.88 -5.18
N GLU A 14 1.26 -12.89 -5.51
CA GLU A 14 1.22 -14.20 -4.86
C GLU A 14 1.59 -14.08 -3.37
N ILE A 15 2.66 -13.37 -3.03
CA ILE A 15 3.04 -13.19 -1.61
C ILE A 15 2.00 -12.34 -0.86
N ALA A 16 1.42 -11.33 -1.51
CA ALA A 16 0.42 -10.45 -0.90
C ALA A 16 -0.87 -11.22 -0.55
N VAL A 17 -1.27 -12.21 -1.36
CA VAL A 17 -2.44 -13.04 -1.03
C VAL A 17 -2.17 -13.91 0.20
N GLU A 18 -0.95 -14.47 0.33
CA GLU A 18 -0.58 -15.33 1.46
C GLU A 18 -0.66 -14.65 2.83
N ILE A 19 -0.42 -13.34 2.89
CA ILE A 19 -0.40 -12.58 4.15
C ILE A 19 -1.72 -11.84 4.44
N SER A 20 -2.70 -11.91 3.54
CA SER A 20 -3.93 -11.12 3.63
C SER A 20 -5.17 -12.01 3.78
N PRO A 21 -6.33 -11.44 4.17
CA PRO A 21 -7.60 -12.19 4.18
C PRO A 21 -8.13 -12.58 2.79
N ALA A 22 -7.52 -12.07 1.72
CA ALA A 22 -7.90 -12.42 0.36
C ALA A 22 -7.54 -13.88 0.05
N THR A 23 -8.24 -14.47 -0.91
CA THR A 23 -7.98 -15.84 -1.36
C THR A 23 -7.54 -15.90 -2.82
N THR A 24 -7.58 -14.76 -3.51
CA THR A 24 -7.14 -14.58 -4.87
C THR A 24 -6.41 -13.25 -5.01
N SER A 25 -5.46 -13.22 -5.95
CA SER A 25 -4.80 -11.99 -6.38
C SER A 25 -4.74 -11.91 -7.90
N ARG A 26 -4.75 -10.70 -8.44
CA ARG A 26 -4.52 -10.44 -9.86
C ARG A 26 -3.71 -9.17 -10.06
N VAL A 27 -2.80 -9.22 -11.03
CA VAL A 27 -2.08 -8.03 -11.48
C VAL A 27 -2.89 -7.32 -12.57
N ILE A 28 -3.11 -6.03 -12.40
CA ILE A 28 -3.81 -5.17 -13.34
C ILE A 28 -2.79 -4.22 -13.95
N ARG A 29 -2.74 -4.15 -15.28
CA ARG A 29 -1.81 -3.31 -16.04
C ARG A 29 -2.60 -2.37 -16.92
N GLU A 30 -2.95 -1.23 -16.37
CA GLU A 30 -3.58 -0.14 -17.12
C GLU A 30 -2.59 1.04 -17.17
N ASP A 31 -2.94 2.16 -16.54
CA ASP A 31 -2.06 3.33 -16.46
C ASP A 31 -0.82 3.09 -15.58
N ARG A 32 -0.96 2.19 -14.60
CA ARG A 32 0.11 1.68 -13.76
C ARG A 32 -0.20 0.24 -13.32
N GLU A 33 0.79 -0.41 -12.73
CA GLU A 33 0.61 -1.75 -12.17
C GLU A 33 -0.08 -1.70 -10.80
N TRP A 34 -1.14 -2.49 -10.67
CA TRP A 34 -1.87 -2.69 -9.42
C TRP A 34 -1.97 -4.17 -9.08
N ILE A 35 -2.02 -4.46 -7.79
CA ILE A 35 -2.35 -5.78 -7.27
C ILE A 35 -3.75 -5.66 -6.66
N ALA A 36 -4.71 -6.36 -7.26
CA ALA A 36 -6.03 -6.51 -6.69
C ALA A 36 -6.11 -7.80 -5.87
N LEU A 37 -6.55 -7.67 -4.62
CA LEU A 37 -6.71 -8.73 -3.64
C LEU A 37 -8.20 -8.91 -3.34
N GLY A 38 -8.71 -10.13 -3.43
CA GLY A 38 -10.13 -10.40 -3.19
C GLY A 38 -10.46 -11.88 -3.04
N ALA A 39 -11.76 -12.18 -3.14
CA ALA A 39 -12.28 -13.54 -3.25
C ALA A 39 -12.56 -13.90 -4.73
N PRO A 40 -12.70 -15.19 -5.10
CA PRO A 40 -12.86 -15.61 -6.50
C PRO A 40 -13.99 -14.92 -7.27
N ASP A 41 -15.09 -14.58 -6.58
CA ASP A 41 -16.28 -13.95 -7.16
C ASP A 41 -16.43 -12.48 -6.74
N ALA A 42 -15.38 -11.86 -6.17
CA ALA A 42 -15.41 -10.47 -5.75
C ALA A 42 -15.63 -9.54 -6.94
N THR A 43 -16.56 -8.61 -6.79
CA THR A 43 -16.70 -7.48 -7.71
C THR A 43 -15.52 -6.51 -7.54
N VAL A 44 -15.28 -5.65 -8.52
CA VAL A 44 -14.24 -4.61 -8.44
C VAL A 44 -14.37 -3.74 -7.18
N MET A 45 -15.59 -3.53 -6.68
CA MET A 45 -15.83 -2.73 -5.46
C MET A 45 -15.49 -3.48 -4.15
N GLU A 46 -15.37 -4.80 -4.20
CA GLU A 46 -15.05 -5.66 -3.04
C GLU A 46 -13.56 -6.02 -2.99
N GLU A 47 -12.81 -5.74 -4.05
CA GLU A 47 -11.37 -5.94 -4.10
C GLU A 47 -10.62 -4.81 -3.37
N THR A 48 -9.53 -5.17 -2.71
CA THR A 48 -8.54 -4.21 -2.23
C THR A 48 -7.46 -4.05 -3.29
N TRP A 49 -7.30 -2.84 -3.83
CA TRP A 49 -6.28 -2.55 -4.83
C TRP A 49 -5.12 -1.82 -4.17
N ILE A 50 -3.92 -2.39 -4.30
CA ILE A 50 -2.69 -1.80 -3.80
C ILE A 50 -1.69 -1.62 -4.93
N ASP A 51 -0.95 -0.51 -4.91
CA ASP A 51 0.17 -0.31 -5.81
C ASP A 51 1.37 -1.19 -5.40
N ARG A 52 2.29 -1.38 -6.35
CA ARG A 52 3.49 -2.19 -6.14
C ARG A 52 4.33 -1.71 -4.93
N PRO A 53 4.68 -0.42 -4.78
CA PRO A 53 5.35 0.08 -3.58
C PRO A 53 4.61 -0.26 -2.27
N THR A 54 3.29 -0.07 -2.21
CA THR A 54 2.47 -0.48 -1.06
C THR A 54 2.59 -1.97 -0.76
N ALA A 55 2.50 -2.84 -1.77
CA ALA A 55 2.64 -4.28 -1.57
C ALA A 55 4.01 -4.66 -1.00
N ILE A 56 5.09 -4.06 -1.51
CA ILE A 56 6.43 -4.30 -0.98
C ILE A 56 6.51 -3.88 0.50
N ALA A 57 5.97 -2.71 0.85
CA ALA A 57 5.96 -2.22 2.22
C ALA A 57 5.16 -3.14 3.16
N GLU A 58 3.96 -3.57 2.77
CA GLU A 58 3.13 -4.45 3.59
C GLU A 58 3.77 -5.82 3.78
N ILE A 59 4.32 -6.43 2.73
CA ILE A 59 5.02 -7.73 2.82
C ILE A 59 6.26 -7.62 3.71
N ALA A 60 7.08 -6.58 3.52
CA ALA A 60 8.27 -6.36 4.33
C ALA A 60 7.93 -6.11 5.79
N GLY A 61 6.93 -5.26 6.06
CA GLY A 61 6.46 -4.94 7.39
C GLY A 61 5.87 -6.15 8.11
N TYR A 62 5.08 -6.96 7.42
CA TYR A 62 4.49 -8.19 7.98
C TYR A 62 5.59 -9.17 8.42
N ARG A 63 6.60 -9.39 7.57
CA ARG A 63 7.76 -10.24 7.89
C ARG A 63 8.60 -9.66 9.03
N ALA A 64 8.80 -8.34 9.07
CA ALA A 64 9.56 -7.69 10.13
C ALA A 64 8.85 -7.74 11.49
N ALA A 65 7.51 -7.84 11.49
CA ALA A 65 6.70 -7.91 12.69
C ALA A 65 6.61 -9.32 13.32
N GLU A 66 6.95 -10.38 12.56
CA GLU A 66 6.89 -11.78 12.99
C GLU A 66 7.51 -12.06 14.37
N PRO A 67 8.68 -11.50 14.74
CA PRO A 67 9.27 -11.77 16.06
C PRO A 67 8.52 -11.12 17.24
N PHE A 68 7.59 -10.20 16.97
CA PHE A 68 6.93 -9.37 17.99
C PHE A 68 5.44 -9.64 18.13
N LEU A 69 4.80 -10.21 17.10
CA LEU A 69 3.36 -10.36 16.99
C LEU A 69 3.03 -11.75 16.47
N ASP A 70 2.26 -12.53 17.24
CA ASP A 70 1.90 -13.91 16.88
C ASP A 70 0.66 -14.00 15.97
N ASP A 71 -0.21 -13.00 15.96
CA ASP A 71 -1.44 -13.00 15.16
C ASP A 71 -1.21 -12.38 13.77
N ASP A 72 -1.57 -13.10 12.71
CA ASP A 72 -1.34 -12.68 11.32
C ASP A 72 -2.11 -11.42 10.92
N ALA A 73 -3.36 -11.29 11.40
CA ALA A 73 -4.17 -10.11 11.11
C ALA A 73 -3.58 -8.87 11.81
N VAL A 74 -3.08 -9.04 13.03
CA VAL A 74 -2.40 -7.98 13.78
C VAL A 74 -1.05 -7.63 13.14
N ARG A 75 -0.28 -8.61 12.65
CA ARG A 75 0.96 -8.35 11.88
C ARG A 75 0.69 -7.53 10.62
N LEU A 76 -0.32 -7.90 9.85
CA LEU A 76 -0.67 -7.16 8.64
C LEU A 76 -1.17 -5.75 8.96
N ALA A 77 -2.00 -5.60 10.00
CA ALA A 77 -2.43 -4.30 10.47
C ALA A 77 -1.24 -3.41 10.88
N ALA A 78 -0.28 -3.97 11.62
CA ALA A 78 0.95 -3.27 11.97
C ALA A 78 1.77 -2.88 10.74
N ALA A 79 1.91 -3.77 9.75
CA ALA A 79 2.61 -3.49 8.50
C ALA A 79 1.98 -2.32 7.72
N ARG A 80 0.64 -2.30 7.64
CA ARG A 80 -0.13 -1.22 7.00
C ARG A 80 0.09 0.13 7.67
N THR A 81 0.10 0.16 9.00
CA THR A 81 0.36 1.37 9.79
C THR A 81 1.80 1.83 9.67
N ASN A 82 2.77 0.89 9.69
CA ASN A 82 4.19 1.21 9.64
C ASN A 82 4.63 1.92 8.34
N ARG A 83 3.81 1.90 7.29
CA ARG A 83 4.03 2.69 6.07
C ARG A 83 4.24 4.17 6.35
N MET A 84 3.60 4.71 7.39
CA MET A 84 3.73 6.13 7.76
C MET A 84 5.13 6.52 8.24
N PHE A 85 5.97 5.55 8.60
CA PHE A 85 7.34 5.77 9.08
C PHE A 85 8.43 5.51 8.04
N LEU A 86 8.05 5.28 6.77
CA LEU A 86 9.02 5.09 5.71
C LEU A 86 9.60 6.44 5.26
N ASP A 87 10.92 6.50 5.14
CA ASP A 87 11.62 7.68 4.60
C ASP A 87 11.92 7.55 3.09
N ARG A 88 11.88 6.32 2.56
CA ARG A 88 12.20 6.02 1.16
C ARG A 88 11.21 5.05 0.56
N CYS A 89 10.93 5.24 -0.73
CA CYS A 89 10.07 4.37 -1.51
C CYS A 89 10.64 2.93 -1.50
N PRO A 90 9.83 1.93 -1.10
CA PRO A 90 10.28 0.55 -1.00
C PRO A 90 10.59 -0.09 -2.36
N ASP A 91 10.10 0.51 -3.46
CA ASP A 91 10.35 0.07 -4.83
C ASP A 91 11.57 0.79 -5.44
N CYS A 92 11.47 2.12 -5.64
CA CYS A 92 12.47 2.90 -6.37
C CYS A 92 13.52 3.61 -5.51
N GLU A 93 13.46 3.48 -4.18
CA GLU A 93 14.36 4.11 -3.19
C GLU A 93 14.39 5.64 -3.15
N THR A 94 13.58 6.32 -3.95
CA THR A 94 13.43 7.79 -3.89
C THR A 94 12.92 8.20 -2.52
N GLU A 95 13.42 9.32 -1.99
CA GLU A 95 12.94 9.89 -0.73
C GLU A 95 11.43 10.15 -0.79
N LEU A 96 10.73 9.82 0.29
CA LEU A 96 9.29 10.07 0.37
C LEU A 96 9.05 11.49 0.83
N GLU A 97 8.01 12.10 0.28
CA GLU A 97 7.64 13.48 0.57
C GLU A 97 6.29 13.52 1.28
N GLN A 98 6.14 14.45 2.22
CA GLN A 98 4.82 14.80 2.75
C GLN A 98 4.10 15.66 1.73
N GLY A 99 2.88 15.27 1.38
CA GLY A 99 1.97 16.02 0.54
C GLY A 99 0.62 16.21 1.22
N VAL A 100 -0.31 16.82 0.50
CA VAL A 100 -1.72 16.94 0.91
C VAL A 100 -2.59 16.32 -0.17
N ASP A 101 -3.64 15.59 0.22
CA ASP A 101 -4.63 15.06 -0.71
C ASP A 101 -5.50 16.22 -1.22
N MET A 102 -4.99 16.94 -2.21
CA MET A 102 -5.72 17.98 -2.92
C MET A 102 -6.34 17.34 -4.17
N PRO A 103 -7.64 17.01 -4.18
CA PRO A 103 -8.29 16.63 -5.42
C PRO A 103 -8.17 17.79 -6.41
N CYS A 104 -7.90 17.45 -7.68
CA CYS A 104 -7.57 18.35 -8.80
C CYS A 104 -8.59 19.49 -9.06
N CYS A 105 -9.71 19.54 -8.32
CA CYS A 105 -10.77 20.54 -8.39
C CYS A 105 -11.03 21.28 -7.07
N GLY A 106 -10.09 21.34 -6.12
CA GLY A 106 -10.21 22.15 -4.90
C GLY A 106 -11.26 21.64 -3.89
N GLY A 107 -11.50 20.33 -3.89
CA GLY A 107 -12.55 19.69 -3.10
C GLY A 107 -12.15 19.49 -1.63
N TYR A 108 -12.40 20.51 -0.82
CA TYR A 108 -12.69 20.31 0.60
C TYR A 108 -13.89 19.36 0.74
N SER A 109 -13.79 18.32 1.56
CA SER A 109 -14.91 17.41 1.85
C SER A 109 -16.03 18.07 2.69
N GLY A 110 -15.76 19.24 3.28
CA GLY A 110 -16.73 20.11 3.94
C GLY A 110 -16.18 21.52 4.20
N PRO A 111 -17.04 22.53 4.45
CA PRO A 111 -16.59 23.86 4.83
C PRO A 111 -15.79 23.82 6.14
N GLY A 112 -14.51 24.14 6.08
CA GLY A 112 -13.61 24.21 7.24
C GLY A 112 -12.78 22.94 7.50
N GLU A 113 -12.88 21.92 6.66
CA GLU A 113 -12.00 20.74 6.77
C GLU A 113 -10.62 21.03 6.19
N GLU A 114 -9.57 20.49 6.79
CA GLU A 114 -8.22 20.55 6.24
C GLU A 114 -7.97 19.31 5.37
N PRO A 115 -7.29 19.43 4.20
CA PRO A 115 -6.93 18.26 3.40
C PRO A 115 -6.09 17.28 4.22
N ALA A 116 -6.36 15.99 4.09
CA ALA A 116 -5.56 14.97 4.75
C ALA A 116 -4.11 15.04 4.27
N GLU A 117 -3.17 15.00 5.20
CA GLU A 117 -1.76 14.87 4.88
C GLU A 117 -1.50 13.47 4.30
N THR A 118 -0.50 13.36 3.44
CA THR A 118 -0.17 12.13 2.73
C THR A 118 1.33 11.91 2.70
N LEU A 119 1.75 10.65 2.63
CA LEU A 119 3.13 10.27 2.35
C LEU A 119 3.20 9.70 0.94
N VAL A 120 3.94 10.35 0.06
CA VAL A 120 3.97 10.05 -1.37
C VAL A 120 5.38 9.77 -1.89
N CYS A 121 5.47 8.94 -2.91
CA CYS A 121 6.68 8.81 -3.71
C CYS A 121 6.54 9.68 -4.98
N PRO A 122 7.36 10.72 -5.17
CA PRO A 122 7.24 11.59 -6.34
C PRO A 122 7.67 10.90 -7.65
N ALA A 123 8.57 9.92 -7.58
CA ALA A 123 9.06 9.21 -8.77
C ALA A 123 8.09 8.14 -9.27
N CYS A 124 7.40 7.45 -8.36
CA CYS A 124 6.40 6.44 -8.71
C CYS A 124 4.98 7.02 -8.84
N GLU A 125 4.78 8.27 -8.42
CA GLU A 125 3.47 8.94 -8.37
C GLU A 125 2.42 8.13 -7.58
N VAL A 126 2.87 7.46 -6.52
CA VAL A 126 2.03 6.69 -5.61
C VAL A 126 1.95 7.33 -4.24
N ARG A 127 0.82 7.11 -3.57
CA ARG A 127 0.59 7.48 -2.19
C ARG A 127 0.68 6.22 -1.33
N LEU A 128 1.63 6.19 -0.40
CA LEU A 128 1.83 5.06 0.50
C LEU A 128 0.95 5.14 1.75
N TYR A 129 0.63 6.35 2.18
CA TYR A 129 -0.14 6.56 3.40
C TYR A 129 -0.95 7.86 3.33
N THR A 130 -2.13 7.84 3.96
CA THR A 130 -2.93 9.03 4.24
C THR A 130 -3.03 9.12 5.76
N PHE A 131 -2.64 10.26 6.32
CA PHE A 131 -2.74 10.51 7.75
C PHE A 131 -4.19 10.86 8.11
N GLU A 132 -4.67 10.36 9.25
CA GLU A 132 -5.99 10.77 9.75
C GLU A 132 -5.93 12.25 10.15
N PRO A 133 -6.93 13.07 9.78
CA PRO A 133 -7.01 14.46 10.24
C PRO A 133 -7.15 14.49 11.77
N ALA A 134 -6.47 15.45 12.40
CA ALA A 134 -6.38 15.60 13.85
C ALA A 134 -7.70 16.02 14.53
#